data_AF-A0A3B9I042-F1
#
_entry.id   AF-A0A3B9I042-F1
#
_cell.length_a   1.000
_cell.length_b   1.000
_cell.length_c   1.000
_cell.angle_alpha   90.00
_cell.angle_beta   90.00
_cell.angle_gamma   90.00
#
_symmetry.space_group_name_H-M   'P 1'
#
loop_
_entity.id
_entity.type
_entity.pdbx_description
1 polymer ?
#
loop_
_entity_poly.entity_id
_entity_poly.type
_entity_poly.pdbx_seq_one_letter_code
_entity_poly.pdbx_strand_id
1 'polypeptide(L)'
;MDQLFYGFSKEKMISLTFADVTESAKSLEKKHLSGPTAGRFLGEALVSAALLSASLGDEDERISLQAQVDGPIGGCLVDASRNGNLRGYTMIKILNDFDHSDSTPLTKALGDTGILTFIHSNRRSVIAQHHIHCNPMNLRH
;
A
#
# COMPACT_ATOMS: atom_id res chain seq x y z
N MET A 1 7.87 2.92 16.49
CA MET A 1 8.57 1.75 15.91
C MET A 1 7.50 0.95 15.22
N ASP A 2 7.71 0.59 13.96
CA ASP A 2 6.73 -0.15 13.15
C ASP A 2 6.59 -1.60 13.64
N GLN A 3 5.41 -2.18 13.48
CA GLN A 3 5.05 -3.49 14.05
C GLN A 3 4.13 -4.27 13.12
N LEU A 4 4.33 -5.59 13.05
CA LEU A 4 3.42 -6.53 12.39
C LEU A 4 3.13 -7.67 13.36
N PHE A 5 1.87 -7.82 13.76
CA PHE A 5 1.44 -8.88 14.68
C PHE A 5 0.37 -9.76 14.06
N TYR A 6 0.40 -11.03 14.42
CA TYR A 6 -0.58 -12.02 14.03
C TYR A 6 -1.21 -12.63 15.28
N GLY A 7 -2.53 -12.73 15.29
CA GLY A 7 -3.32 -13.39 16.33
C GLY A 7 -4.26 -14.41 15.70
N PHE A 8 -4.49 -15.53 16.39
CA PHE A 8 -5.46 -16.53 15.99
C PHE A 8 -6.27 -17.00 17.20
N SER A 9 -7.60 -16.93 17.09
CA SER A 9 -8.52 -17.49 18.07
C SER A 9 -9.01 -18.85 17.56
N LYS A 10 -8.54 -19.94 18.19
CA LYS A 10 -8.97 -21.30 17.86
C LYS A 10 -10.45 -21.56 18.16
N GLU A 11 -10.97 -20.97 19.24
CA GLU A 11 -12.38 -21.11 19.63
C GLU A 11 -13.32 -20.47 18.61
N LYS A 12 -12.95 -19.28 18.10
CA LYS A 12 -13.78 -18.53 17.15
C LYS A 12 -13.43 -18.80 15.68
N MET A 13 -12.33 -19.51 15.42
CA MET A 13 -11.78 -19.72 14.08
C MET A 13 -11.51 -18.41 13.31
N ILE A 14 -11.00 -17.40 14.01
CA ILE A 14 -10.69 -16.07 13.45
C ILE A 14 -9.19 -15.82 13.55
N SER A 15 -8.59 -15.39 12.44
CA SER A 15 -7.25 -14.79 12.42
C SER A 15 -7.35 -13.27 12.34
N LEU A 16 -6.38 -12.59 12.96
CA LEU A 16 -6.22 -11.15 12.93
C LEU A 16 -4.77 -10.83 12.62
N THR A 17 -4.56 -9.92 11.67
CA THR A 17 -3.25 -9.34 11.38
C THR A 17 -3.34 -7.84 11.65
N PHE A 18 -2.37 -7.32 12.40
CA PHE A 18 -2.25 -5.90 12.69
C PHE A 18 -0.91 -5.39 12.15
N ALA A 19 -0.93 -4.26 11.44
CA ALA A 19 0.27 -3.61 10.90
C ALA A 19 0.30 -2.12 11.26
N ASP A 20 1.41 -1.66 11.80
CA ASP A 20 1.78 -0.25 11.95
C ASP A 20 3.00 0.02 11.05
N VAL A 21 2.83 0.94 10.10
CA VAL A 21 3.84 1.33 9.10
C VAL A 21 4.19 2.82 9.18
N THR A 22 3.87 3.48 10.29
CA THR A 22 3.93 4.93 10.43
C THR A 22 5.33 5.50 10.19
N GLU A 23 6.37 4.87 10.76
CA GLU A 23 7.74 5.35 10.61
C GLU A 23 8.29 5.05 9.21
N SER A 24 7.97 3.89 8.64
CA SER A 24 8.34 3.55 7.25
C SER A 24 7.72 4.50 6.25
N ALA A 25 6.42 4.82 6.39
CA ALA A 25 5.73 5.77 5.54
C ALA A 25 6.36 7.16 5.61
N LYS A 26 6.59 7.69 6.83
CA LYS A 26 7.26 8.99 7.04
C LYS A 26 8.70 9.00 6.50
N SER A 27 9.42 7.89 6.63
CA SER A 27 10.79 7.77 6.11
C SER A 27 10.80 7.80 4.58
N LEU A 28 9.88 7.10 3.92
CA LEU A 28 9.74 7.10 2.46
C LEU A 28 9.28 8.47 1.95
N GLU A 29 8.31 9.11 2.59
CA GLU A 29 7.87 10.47 2.26
C GLU A 29 9.05 11.46 2.26
N LYS A 30 9.84 11.46 3.34
CA LYS A 30 11.05 12.31 3.46
C LYS A 30 12.10 11.98 2.39
N LYS A 31 12.38 10.70 2.16
CA LYS A 31 13.38 10.25 1.16
C LYS A 31 12.97 10.59 -0.27
N HIS A 32 11.67 10.60 -0.55
CA HIS A 32 11.14 10.87 -1.87
C HIS A 32 10.77 12.33 -2.11
N LEU A 33 10.84 13.19 -1.08
CA LEU A 33 10.36 14.58 -1.11
C LEU A 33 8.89 14.64 -1.53
N SER A 34 8.09 13.71 -1.01
CA SER A 34 6.66 13.63 -1.29
C SER A 34 5.90 14.66 -0.47
N GLY A 35 4.87 15.24 -1.07
CA GLY A 35 3.88 16.05 -0.37
C GLY A 35 2.92 15.19 0.47
N PRO A 36 2.14 15.83 1.37
CA PRO A 36 1.28 15.13 2.32
C PRO A 36 0.22 14.24 1.65
N THR A 37 -0.32 14.63 0.50
CA THR A 37 -1.32 13.83 -0.23
C THR A 37 -0.70 12.53 -0.74
N ALA A 38 0.49 12.62 -1.34
CA ALA A 38 1.22 11.45 -1.82
C ALA A 38 1.72 10.57 -0.68
N GLY A 39 2.18 11.16 0.42
CA GLY A 39 2.61 10.45 1.62
C GLY A 39 1.46 9.64 2.26
N ARG A 40 0.27 10.24 2.37
CA ARG A 40 -0.94 9.55 2.86
C ARG A 40 -1.31 8.36 1.98
N PHE A 41 -1.37 8.56 0.66
CA PHE A 41 -1.68 7.47 -0.28
C PHE A 41 -0.66 6.33 -0.19
N LEU A 42 0.63 6.69 -0.13
CA LEU A 42 1.71 5.73 0.02
C LEU A 42 1.58 4.94 1.33
N GLY A 43 1.20 5.59 2.44
CA GLY A 43 0.94 4.93 3.72
C GLY A 43 -0.18 3.89 3.64
N GLU A 44 -1.30 4.22 2.99
CA GLU A 44 -2.42 3.29 2.78
C GLU A 44 -2.02 2.08 1.89
N ALA A 45 -1.18 2.32 0.87
CA ALA A 45 -0.64 1.23 0.05
C ALA A 45 0.38 0.36 0.81
N LEU A 46 1.25 0.97 1.62
CA LEU A 46 2.24 0.29 2.47
C LEU A 46 1.59 -0.66 3.46
N VAL A 47 0.57 -0.19 4.20
CA VAL A 47 -0.11 -1.04 5.18
C VAL A 47 -0.82 -2.20 4.50
N SER A 48 -1.40 -1.99 3.31
CA SER A 48 -2.06 -3.03 2.52
C SER A 48 -1.07 -4.14 2.13
N ALA A 49 0.10 -3.77 1.60
CA ALA A 49 1.14 -4.74 1.26
C ALA A 49 1.71 -5.45 2.50
N ALA A 50 1.90 -4.72 3.62
CA ALA A 50 2.39 -5.29 4.87
C ALA A 50 1.43 -6.35 5.43
N LEU A 51 0.12 -6.07 5.45
CA LEU A 51 -0.89 -7.03 5.90
C LEU A 51 -0.88 -8.32 5.07
N LEU A 52 -0.76 -8.21 3.74
CA LEU A 52 -0.68 -9.37 2.85
C LEU A 52 0.64 -10.13 3.01
N SER A 53 1.74 -9.43 3.28
CA SER A 53 3.05 -10.07 3.47
C SER A 53 3.11 -11.00 4.68
N ALA A 54 2.21 -10.83 5.66
CA ALA A 54 2.11 -11.68 6.84
C ALA A 54 1.80 -13.15 6.51
N SER A 55 1.22 -13.41 5.34
CA SER A 55 0.84 -14.74 4.87
C SER A 55 1.84 -15.38 3.91
N LEU A 56 2.94 -14.70 3.57
CA LEU A 56 4.02 -15.25 2.74
C LEU A 56 4.62 -16.48 3.41
N GLY A 57 5.05 -17.50 2.69
CA GLY A 57 5.60 -18.74 3.26
C GLY A 57 7.10 -18.65 3.51
N ASP A 58 7.82 -18.23 2.47
CA ASP A 58 9.29 -18.25 2.41
C ASP A 58 9.91 -16.85 2.50
N GLU A 59 11.14 -16.77 2.98
CA GLU A 59 11.90 -15.51 3.18
C GLU A 59 12.18 -14.76 1.86
N ASP A 60 12.22 -15.47 0.73
CA ASP A 60 12.48 -14.86 -0.57
C ASP A 60 11.20 -14.43 -1.32
N GLU A 61 10.04 -14.66 -0.71
CA GLU A 61 8.76 -14.19 -1.22
C GLU A 61 8.51 -12.71 -0.90
N ARG A 62 7.72 -12.10 -1.78
CA ARG A 62 7.28 -10.71 -1.67
C ARG A 62 5.88 -10.51 -2.23
N ILE A 63 5.18 -9.52 -1.68
CA ILE A 63 3.96 -8.96 -2.22
C ILE A 63 4.29 -7.62 -2.86
N SER A 64 3.95 -7.47 -4.14
CA SER A 64 3.95 -6.19 -4.85
C SER A 64 2.52 -5.72 -5.05
N LEU A 65 2.23 -4.48 -4.64
CA LEU A 65 1.01 -3.77 -4.94
C LEU A 65 1.30 -2.66 -5.95
N GLN A 66 0.70 -2.78 -7.13
CA GLN A 66 0.68 -1.72 -8.13
C GLN A 66 -0.72 -1.13 -8.21
N ALA A 67 -0.85 0.14 -7.87
CA ALA A 67 -2.07 0.91 -8.10
C ALA A 67 -1.87 1.79 -9.34
N GLN A 68 -2.84 1.75 -10.25
CA GLN A 68 -2.94 2.66 -11.40
C GLN A 68 -4.28 3.36 -11.32
N VAL A 69 -4.28 4.68 -11.35
CA VAL A 69 -5.47 5.48 -11.06
C VAL A 69 -5.58 6.60 -12.09
N ASP A 70 -6.80 7.02 -12.41
CA ASP A 70 -7.06 8.07 -13.41
C ASP A 70 -6.92 9.50 -12.85
N GLY A 71 -6.86 9.65 -11.53
CA GLY A 71 -6.60 10.91 -10.86
C GLY A 71 -5.14 11.39 -10.97
N PRO A 72 -4.89 12.64 -10.54
CA PRO A 72 -3.62 13.32 -10.72
C PRO A 72 -2.43 12.63 -10.04
N ILE A 73 -2.63 11.75 -9.05
CA ILE A 73 -1.51 11.03 -8.42
C ILE A 73 -0.92 9.95 -9.32
N GLY A 74 -1.67 9.48 -10.34
CA GLY A 74 -1.28 8.44 -11.31
C GLY A 74 -1.16 7.02 -10.75
N GLY A 75 -0.91 6.88 -9.45
CA GLY A 75 -0.87 5.61 -8.73
C GLY A 75 0.40 5.42 -7.91
N CYS A 76 0.69 4.17 -7.54
CA CYS A 76 1.86 3.82 -6.75
C CYS A 76 2.36 2.40 -7.03
N LEU A 77 3.61 2.15 -6.66
CA LEU A 77 4.17 0.81 -6.54
C LEU A 77 4.69 0.62 -5.12
N VAL A 78 4.31 -0.46 -4.48
CA VAL A 78 4.75 -0.83 -3.13
C VAL A 78 5.15 -2.30 -3.12
N ASP A 79 6.23 -2.61 -2.43
CA ASP A 79 6.72 -3.96 -2.18
C ASP A 79 6.86 -4.23 -0.68
N ALA A 80 6.41 -5.40 -0.25
CA ALA A 80 6.59 -5.94 1.10
C ALA A 80 7.19 -7.35 1.04
N SER A 81 8.33 -7.55 1.70
CA SER A 81 8.94 -8.89 1.86
C SER A 81 8.43 -9.61 3.10
N ARG A 82 8.58 -10.93 3.17
CA ARG A 82 8.32 -11.73 4.38
C ARG A 82 9.01 -11.19 5.65
N ASN A 83 10.18 -10.59 5.49
CA ASN A 83 11.02 -10.10 6.59
C ASN A 83 10.59 -8.71 7.12
N GLY A 84 9.46 -8.19 6.66
CA GLY A 84 8.95 -6.87 7.06
C GLY A 84 9.65 -5.69 6.37
N ASN A 85 10.50 -5.91 5.37
CA ASN A 85 11.04 -4.81 4.57
C ASN A 85 9.94 -4.24 3.67
N LEU A 86 9.79 -2.91 3.73
CA LEU A 86 8.86 -2.16 2.90
C LEU A 86 9.61 -1.21 1.97
N ARG A 87 9.12 -1.11 0.73
CA ARG A 87 9.58 -0.15 -0.28
C ARG A 87 8.39 0.35 -1.08
N GLY A 88 8.49 1.54 -1.63
CA GLY A 88 7.48 2.01 -2.56
C GLY A 88 7.61 3.48 -2.90
N TYR A 89 6.87 3.88 -3.92
CA TYR A 89 6.80 5.26 -4.39
C TYR A 89 5.46 5.51 -5.09
N THR A 90 5.02 6.77 -5.10
CA THR A 90 3.91 7.25 -5.92
C THR A 90 4.42 7.74 -7.26
N MET A 91 3.58 7.69 -8.30
CA MET A 91 3.96 8.18 -9.63
C MET A 91 4.21 9.68 -9.62
N ILE A 92 3.33 10.43 -8.96
CA ILE A 92 3.51 11.86 -8.68
C ILE A 92 3.74 12.07 -7.19
N LYS A 93 4.77 12.86 -6.86
CA LYS A 93 5.23 13.09 -5.48
C LYS A 93 4.66 14.35 -4.85
N ILE A 94 4.49 15.40 -5.64
CA ILE A 94 3.99 16.69 -5.20
C ILE A 94 2.73 17.00 -6.00
N LEU A 95 1.62 17.20 -5.30
CA LEU A 95 0.33 17.52 -5.87
C LEU A 95 -0.05 18.91 -5.37
N ASN A 96 0.48 19.96 -6.00
CA ASN A 96 0.35 21.35 -5.53
C ASN A 96 -1.11 21.69 -5.18
N ASP A 97 -2.05 21.40 -6.08
CA ASP A 97 -3.49 21.69 -5.91
C ASP A 97 -4.14 20.93 -4.74
N PHE A 98 -3.48 19.90 -4.21
CA PHE A 98 -3.98 19.00 -3.17
C PHE A 98 -3.19 19.10 -1.87
N ASP A 99 -1.97 19.64 -1.89
CA ASP A 99 -1.06 19.74 -0.76
C ASP A 99 -1.24 21.02 0.07
N HIS A 100 -2.27 21.81 -0.23
CA HIS A 100 -2.58 23.07 0.47
C HIS A 100 -3.37 22.89 1.78
N SER A 101 -3.98 21.72 2.02
CA SER A 101 -4.81 21.48 3.20
C SER A 101 -4.56 20.11 3.83
N ASP A 102 -4.59 20.06 5.17
CA ASP A 102 -4.46 18.81 5.93
C ASP A 102 -5.66 17.84 5.71
N SER A 103 -6.73 18.29 5.06
CA SER A 103 -8.00 17.57 4.92
C SER A 103 -8.35 17.21 3.48
N THR A 104 -7.43 17.36 2.53
CA THR A 104 -7.73 17.08 1.13
C THR A 104 -8.22 15.63 0.97
N PRO A 105 -9.47 15.42 0.48
CA PRO A 105 -9.99 14.07 0.29
C PRO A 105 -9.14 13.33 -0.74
N LEU A 106 -8.61 12.17 -0.34
CA LEU A 106 -7.74 11.36 -1.20
C LEU A 106 -8.44 10.94 -2.50
N THR A 107 -9.77 10.82 -2.47
CA THR A 107 -10.61 10.53 -3.65
C THR A 107 -10.36 11.49 -4.80
N LYS A 108 -10.12 12.78 -4.54
CA LYS A 108 -9.85 13.74 -5.62
C LYS A 108 -8.48 13.54 -6.26
N ALA A 109 -7.50 13.05 -5.50
CA ALA A 109 -6.16 12.75 -6.00
C ALA A 109 -6.12 11.40 -6.74
N LEU A 110 -6.95 10.45 -6.33
CA LEU A 110 -7.08 9.13 -6.95
C LEU A 110 -7.95 9.13 -8.20
N GLY A 111 -8.95 10.01 -8.26
CA GLY A 111 -9.94 10.01 -9.34
C GLY A 111 -11.04 8.97 -9.10
N ASP A 112 -11.80 8.68 -10.16
CA ASP A 112 -12.98 7.83 -10.09
C ASP A 112 -12.66 6.37 -10.35
N THR A 113 -11.66 6.08 -11.19
CA THR A 113 -11.40 4.71 -11.65
C THR A 113 -9.94 4.31 -11.51
N GLY A 114 -9.71 3.01 -11.30
CA GLY A 114 -8.37 2.46 -11.40
C GLY A 114 -8.28 0.96 -11.21
N ILE A 115 -7.05 0.49 -11.23
CA ILE A 115 -6.72 -0.93 -11.18
C ILE A 115 -5.69 -1.14 -10.07
N LEU A 116 -6.03 -2.01 -9.14
CA LEU A 116 -5.09 -2.53 -8.14
C LEU A 116 -4.60 -3.90 -8.59
N THR A 117 -3.29 -4.04 -8.73
CA THR A 117 -2.65 -5.30 -9.09
C THR A 117 -1.82 -5.79 -7.92
N PHE A 118 -2.15 -6.98 -7.42
CA PHE A 118 -1.39 -7.67 -6.38
C PHE A 118 -0.59 -8.79 -7.03
N ILE A 119 0.72 -8.80 -6.80
CA ILE A 119 1.64 -9.78 -7.34
C ILE A 119 2.35 -10.46 -6.17
N HIS A 120 2.11 -11.74 -5.99
CA HIS A 120 2.88 -12.59 -5.09
C HIS A 120 3.97 -13.27 -5.89
N SER A 121 5.23 -13.04 -5.53
CA SER A 121 6.37 -13.57 -6.27
C SER A 121 7.49 -14.00 -5.34
N ASN A 122 8.37 -14.86 -5.84
CA ASN A 122 9.63 -15.22 -5.20
C ASN A 122 10.81 -14.85 -6.11
N ARG A 123 12.02 -15.36 -5.85
CA ARG A 123 13.19 -15.08 -6.72
C ARG A 123 13.11 -15.68 -8.12
N ARG A 124 12.29 -16.72 -8.32
CA ARG A 124 12.26 -17.52 -9.56
C ARG A 124 11.10 -17.15 -10.47
N SER A 125 9.94 -16.86 -9.90
CA SER A 125 8.72 -16.66 -10.66
C SER A 125 7.68 -15.83 -9.90
N VAL A 126 6.68 -15.37 -10.64
CA VAL A 126 5.41 -14.93 -10.07
C VAL A 126 4.63 -16.18 -9.65
N ILE A 127 4.24 -16.23 -8.38
CA ILE A 127 3.45 -17.32 -7.78
C ILE A 127 1.97 -17.09 -8.08
N ALA A 128 1.50 -15.86 -7.87
CA ALA A 128 0.13 -15.46 -8.15
C ALA A 128 0.05 -13.98 -8.53
N GLN A 129 -0.95 -13.64 -9.32
CA GLN A 129 -1.24 -12.26 -9.71
C GLN A 129 -2.75 -12.04 -9.77
N HIS A 130 -3.22 -10.96 -9.18
CA HIS A 130 -4.64 -10.60 -9.11
C HIS A 130 -4.83 -9.14 -9.48
N HIS A 131 -5.87 -8.86 -10.28
CA HIS A 131 -6.26 -7.51 -10.66
C HIS A 131 -7.65 -7.21 -10.12
N ILE A 132 -7.80 -6.04 -9.50
CA ILE A 132 -9.07 -5.54 -9.00
C ILE A 132 -9.34 -4.21 -9.70
N HIS A 133 -10.46 -4.16 -10.42
CA HIS A 133 -10.97 -2.92 -10.98
C HIS A 133 -11.79 -2.19 -9.93
N CYS A 134 -11.43 -0.94 -9.64
CA CYS A 134 -12.11 -0.10 -8.66
C CYS A 134 -12.86 1.02 -9.38
N ASN A 135 -14.18 1.10 -9.16
CA ASN A 135 -15.05 2.18 -9.63
C ASN A 135 -16.29 2.32 -8.71
N PRO A 136 -16.42 3.39 -7.89
CA PRO A 136 -15.43 4.44 -7.71
C PRO A 136 -14.18 3.91 -6.96
N MET A 137 -13.05 4.61 -7.07
CA MET A 137 -11.90 4.39 -6.20
C MET A 137 -12.15 4.97 -4.80
N ASN A 138 -13.24 4.52 -4.19
CA ASN A 138 -13.60 4.87 -2.84
C ASN A 138 -13.52 3.61 -1.96
N LEU A 139 -12.44 3.48 -1.20
CA LEU A 139 -12.26 2.41 -0.21
C LEU A 139 -12.91 2.74 1.14
N ARG A 140 -13.55 3.92 1.27
CA ARG A 140 -14.25 4.38 2.48
C ARG A 140 -15.66 4.86 2.11
N HIS A 141 -16.63 3.94 2.19
CA HIS A 141 -18.03 4.32 2.29
C HIS A 141 -18.33 4.98 3.64
#